data_AF-A0A1V2TCI2-F1
#
_entry.id   AF-A0A1V2TCI2-F1
#
_cell.length_a   1.000
_cell.length_b   1.000
_cell.length_c   1.000
_cell.angle_alpha   90.00
_cell.angle_beta   90.00
_cell.angle_gamma   90.00
#
_symmetry.space_group_name_H-M   'P 1'
#
loop_
_entity.id
_entity.type
_entity.pdbx_description
1 polymer ?
#
loop_
_entity_poly.entity_id
_entity_poly.type
_entity_poly.pdbx_seq_one_letter_code
_entity_poly.pdbx_strand_id
1 'polypeptide(L)'
;MNDQPTPDQAVADAEVPTAEASVTESDTEQQSGNREAAKYRRQLRDTETERDQLRERVTAYERAEVERLVADHLADPADLWVAGTELDALRGKGGAVDPEKVKAAVAELLEQRPHWRKHRPPIAPPASLVSGLGRELERRTSWKSAFGSALGRD
;
A
#
# COMPACT_ATOMS: atom_id res chain seq x y z
N MET A 1 67.38 43.71 -46.73
CA MET A 1 67.52 44.08 -48.15
C MET A 1 66.87 42.97 -48.96
N ASN A 2 65.57 43.06 -49.25
CA ASN A 2 64.98 43.71 -50.45
C ASN A 2 65.59 43.14 -51.74
N ASP A 3 64.86 42.78 -52.80
CA ASP A 3 63.43 42.79 -53.11
C ASP A 3 63.27 41.92 -54.38
N GLN A 4 62.04 41.51 -54.66
CA GLN A 4 61.56 40.59 -55.70
C GLN A 4 61.76 41.09 -57.16
N PRO A 5 61.52 40.25 -58.21
CA PRO A 5 60.15 40.16 -58.76
C PRO A 5 59.70 38.76 -59.28
N THR A 6 58.39 38.60 -59.22
CA THR A 6 57.50 37.49 -59.65
C THR A 6 57.28 37.47 -61.18
N PRO A 7 56.82 36.35 -61.78
CA PRO A 7 55.39 36.28 -62.19
C PRO A 7 54.77 34.87 -62.02
N ASP A 8 53.58 34.79 -61.44
CA ASP A 8 52.28 34.59 -62.10
C ASP A 8 51.94 33.11 -62.36
N GLN A 9 51.09 32.53 -61.50
CA GLN A 9 50.11 31.51 -61.89
C GLN A 9 48.90 31.55 -60.95
N ALA A 10 47.77 31.92 -61.55
CA ALA A 10 46.42 31.67 -61.08
C ALA A 10 46.16 30.17 -60.89
N VAL A 11 45.36 29.77 -59.90
CA VAL A 11 44.03 29.15 -60.07
C VAL A 11 43.39 28.76 -58.73
N ALA A 12 42.05 28.80 -58.76
CA ALA A 12 41.12 28.00 -57.98
C ALA A 12 40.80 28.46 -56.56
N ASP A 13 39.95 29.49 -56.54
CA ASP A 13 38.88 29.64 -55.55
C ASP A 13 38.11 28.31 -55.45
N ALA A 14 38.24 27.64 -54.30
CA ALA A 14 37.50 26.43 -53.99
C ALA A 14 36.14 26.85 -53.40
N GLU A 15 35.18 27.14 -54.27
CA GLU A 15 33.77 27.20 -53.91
C GLU A 15 33.35 25.85 -53.34
N VAL A 16 33.22 25.79 -52.02
CA VAL A 16 32.51 24.71 -51.33
C VAL A 16 31.05 24.84 -51.77
N PRO A 17 30.45 23.83 -52.42
CA PRO A 17 29.05 23.92 -52.79
C PRO A 17 28.25 23.92 -51.49
N THR A 18 27.59 25.05 -51.22
CA THR A 18 26.52 25.13 -50.22
C THR A 18 25.45 24.16 -50.69
N ALA A 19 25.40 22.99 -50.06
CA ALA A 19 24.32 22.03 -50.23
C ALA A 19 23.04 22.71 -49.73
N GLU A 20 22.29 23.29 -50.65
CA GLU A 20 20.90 23.66 -50.43
C GLU A 20 20.17 22.43 -49.91
N ALA A 21 19.69 22.55 -48.67
CA ALA A 21 18.91 21.53 -48.01
C ALA A 21 17.59 21.33 -48.78
N SER A 22 17.59 20.38 -49.71
CA SER A 22 16.36 19.71 -50.13
C SER A 22 15.87 18.86 -48.96
N VAL A 23 15.21 19.50 -47.99
CA VAL A 23 14.36 18.80 -47.03
C VAL A 23 13.16 18.30 -47.83
N THR A 24 13.31 17.13 -48.42
CA THR A 24 12.28 16.46 -49.22
C THR A 24 11.06 16.19 -48.33
N GLU A 25 9.84 16.40 -48.84
CA GLU A 25 8.56 16.19 -48.12
C GLU A 25 8.47 14.83 -47.40
N SER A 26 9.19 13.82 -47.90
CA SER A 26 9.31 12.49 -47.29
C SER A 26 9.95 12.50 -45.89
N ASP A 27 10.91 13.38 -45.63
CA ASP A 27 11.60 13.45 -44.33
C ASP A 27 10.71 14.13 -43.27
N THR A 28 9.87 15.08 -43.69
CA THR A 28 8.87 15.71 -42.81
C THR A 28 7.73 14.76 -42.42
N GLU A 29 7.28 13.89 -43.33
CA GLU A 29 6.28 12.85 -43.02
C GLU A 29 6.85 11.73 -42.12
N GLN A 30 8.11 11.33 -42.34
CA GLN A 30 8.78 10.35 -41.48
C GLN A 30 8.96 10.89 -40.04
N GLN A 31 9.32 12.17 -39.91
CA GLN A 31 9.46 12.85 -38.63
C GLN A 31 8.12 13.04 -37.91
N SER A 32 7.02 13.33 -38.62
CA SER A 32 5.69 13.43 -38.02
C SER A 32 5.20 12.06 -37.51
N GLY A 33 5.34 11.00 -38.31
CA GLY A 33 4.97 9.63 -37.91
C GLY A 33 5.75 9.12 -36.70
N ASN A 34 7.06 9.40 -36.64
CA ASN A 34 7.89 9.06 -35.47
C ASN A 34 7.47 9.82 -34.21
N ARG A 35 7.08 11.10 -34.35
CA ARG A 35 6.61 11.93 -33.24
C ARG A 35 5.25 11.43 -32.70
N GLU A 36 4.34 11.04 -33.59
CA GLU A 36 3.05 10.45 -33.21
C GLU A 36 3.23 9.09 -32.52
N ALA A 37 4.07 8.22 -33.07
CA ALA A 37 4.39 6.93 -32.45
C ALA A 37 5.02 7.11 -31.05
N ALA A 38 5.90 8.11 -30.88
CA ALA A 38 6.47 8.44 -29.58
C ALA A 38 5.41 8.92 -28.58
N LYS A 39 4.46 9.76 -29.04
CA LYS A 39 3.32 10.23 -28.24
C LYS A 39 2.46 9.05 -27.77
N TYR A 40 2.08 8.14 -28.66
CA TYR A 40 1.25 6.99 -28.29
C TYR A 40 1.96 6.03 -27.34
N ARG A 41 3.26 5.77 -27.52
CA ARG A 41 4.04 4.98 -26.56
C ARG A 41 4.07 5.61 -25.18
N ARG A 42 4.16 6.94 -25.10
CA ARG A 42 4.09 7.66 -23.83
C ARG A 42 2.70 7.51 -23.19
N GLN A 43 1.64 7.79 -23.95
CA GLN A 43 0.26 7.67 -23.47
C GLN A 43 -0.06 6.26 -22.97
N LEU A 44 0.42 5.21 -23.65
CA LEU A 44 0.25 3.84 -23.21
C LEU A 44 0.88 3.60 -21.84
N ARG A 45 2.15 3.99 -21.65
CA ARG A 45 2.84 3.82 -20.36
C ARG A 45 2.21 4.64 -19.25
N ASP A 46 1.77 5.86 -19.55
CA ASP A 46 1.08 6.73 -18.60
C ASP A 46 -0.23 6.04 -18.15
N THR A 47 -1.00 5.48 -19.10
CA THR A 47 -2.25 4.74 -18.81
C THR A 47 -2.00 3.46 -18.01
N GLU A 48 -0.96 2.69 -18.35
CA GLU A 48 -0.58 1.48 -17.61
C GLU A 48 -0.20 1.81 -16.18
N THR A 49 0.56 2.90 -15.99
CA THR A 49 0.95 3.41 -14.67
C THR A 49 -0.28 3.82 -13.87
N GLU A 50 -1.20 4.57 -14.46
CA GLU A 50 -2.46 4.96 -13.80
C GLU A 50 -3.31 3.75 -13.42
N ARG A 51 -3.45 2.77 -14.32
CA ARG A 51 -4.17 1.52 -14.06
C ARG A 51 -3.56 0.78 -12.88
N ASP A 52 -2.24 0.67 -12.82
CA ASP A 52 -1.56 -0.07 -11.76
C ASP A 52 -1.69 0.66 -10.42
N GLN A 53 -1.58 1.98 -10.41
CA GLN A 53 -1.86 2.80 -9.22
C GLN A 53 -3.30 2.63 -8.73
N LEU A 54 -4.28 2.60 -9.63
CA LEU A 54 -5.68 2.37 -9.26
C LEU A 54 -5.88 0.95 -8.72
N ARG A 55 -5.25 -0.05 -9.32
CA ARG A 55 -5.30 -1.44 -8.85
C ARG A 55 -4.73 -1.58 -7.45
N GLU A 56 -3.60 -0.92 -7.16
CA GLU A 56 -3.00 -0.90 -5.82
C GLU A 56 -3.93 -0.26 -4.78
N ARG A 57 -4.52 0.90 -5.11
CA ARG A 57 -5.48 1.58 -4.22
C ARG A 57 -6.70 0.71 -3.94
N VAL A 58 -7.29 0.12 -4.97
CA VAL A 58 -8.44 -0.79 -4.82
C VAL A 58 -8.07 -1.99 -3.95
N THR A 59 -6.90 -2.59 -4.19
CA THR A 59 -6.41 -3.72 -3.39
C THR A 59 -6.26 -3.33 -1.91
N ALA A 60 -5.75 -2.13 -1.62
CA ALA A 60 -5.65 -1.63 -0.25
C ALA A 60 -7.03 -1.44 0.42
N TYR A 61 -8.00 -0.87 -0.30
CA TYR A 61 -9.37 -0.70 0.21
C TYR A 61 -10.08 -2.03 0.45
N GLU A 62 -9.94 -2.98 -0.47
CA GLU A 62 -10.54 -4.30 -0.32
C GLU A 62 -9.92 -5.06 0.85
N ARG A 63 -8.60 -4.95 1.05
CA ARG A 63 -7.94 -5.53 2.23
C ARG A 63 -8.49 -4.95 3.52
N ALA A 64 -8.62 -3.62 3.60
CA ALA A 64 -9.21 -2.95 4.76
C ALA A 64 -10.68 -3.34 4.99
N GLU A 65 -11.45 -3.55 3.91
CA GLU A 65 -12.83 -4.02 4.00
C GLU A 65 -12.92 -5.45 4.54
N VAL A 66 -12.06 -6.35 4.07
CA VAL A 66 -11.96 -7.71 4.63
C VAL A 66 -11.62 -7.64 6.12
N GLU A 67 -10.62 -6.85 6.51
CA GLU A 67 -10.25 -6.68 7.92
C GLU A 67 -11.42 -6.16 8.75
N ARG A 68 -12.20 -5.22 8.21
CA ARG A 68 -13.43 -4.71 8.85
C ARG A 68 -14.47 -5.80 9.07
N LEU A 69 -14.70 -6.66 8.07
CA LEU A 69 -15.65 -7.78 8.17
C LEU A 69 -15.23 -8.84 9.20
N VAL A 70 -13.92 -8.99 9.39
CA VAL A 70 -13.33 -10.04 10.24
C VAL A 70 -13.14 -9.56 11.69
N ALA A 71 -13.16 -8.24 11.93
CA ALA A 71 -12.85 -7.62 13.22
C ALA A 71 -13.73 -8.04 14.40
N ASP A 72 -14.91 -8.59 14.15
CA ASP A 72 -15.77 -9.14 15.22
C ASP A 72 -15.44 -10.60 15.57
N HIS A 73 -14.64 -11.27 14.76
CA HIS A 73 -14.33 -12.70 14.88
C HIS A 73 -12.90 -12.96 15.35
N LEU A 74 -11.92 -12.26 14.79
CA LEU A 74 -10.50 -12.39 15.14
C LEU A 74 -10.06 -11.33 16.15
N ALA A 75 -9.11 -11.70 17.02
CA ALA A 75 -8.50 -10.77 17.95
C ALA A 75 -7.71 -9.67 17.20
N ASP A 76 -6.94 -10.07 16.18
CA ASP A 76 -6.34 -9.19 15.20
C ASP A 76 -6.87 -9.56 13.79
N PRO A 77 -7.57 -8.66 13.08
CA PRO A 77 -8.00 -8.91 11.70
C PRO A 77 -6.85 -9.23 10.74
N ALA A 78 -5.65 -8.70 11.00
CA ALA A 78 -4.50 -8.89 10.12
C ALA A 78 -3.96 -10.34 10.15
N ASP A 79 -4.30 -11.12 11.19
CA ASP A 79 -3.93 -12.53 11.31
C ASP A 79 -4.47 -13.39 10.15
N LEU A 80 -5.57 -12.97 9.51
CA LEU A 80 -6.11 -13.63 8.33
C LEU A 80 -5.06 -13.74 7.21
N TRP A 81 -4.24 -12.71 7.04
CA TRP A 81 -3.20 -12.65 6.02
C TRP A 81 -1.95 -13.42 6.44
N VAL A 82 -1.63 -13.42 7.73
CA VAL A 82 -0.53 -14.21 8.29
C VAL A 82 -0.79 -15.72 8.12
N ALA A 83 -2.06 -16.12 8.16
CA ALA A 83 -2.48 -17.49 7.87
C ALA A 83 -2.31 -17.91 6.39
N GLY A 84 -1.96 -17.00 5.49
CA GLY A 84 -1.79 -17.26 4.06
C GLY A 84 -3.09 -17.16 3.25
N THR A 85 -4.13 -16.49 3.77
CA THR A 85 -5.34 -16.24 3.00
C THR A 85 -5.06 -15.21 1.91
N GLU A 86 -5.36 -15.54 0.66
CA GLU A 86 -5.19 -14.63 -0.48
C GLU A 86 -6.46 -13.82 -0.74
N LEU A 87 -6.31 -12.53 -1.06
CA LEU A 87 -7.44 -11.63 -1.32
C LEU A 87 -8.32 -12.13 -2.48
N ASP A 88 -7.72 -12.73 -3.51
CA ASP A 88 -8.46 -13.26 -4.67
C ASP A 88 -9.44 -14.38 -4.31
N ALA A 89 -9.11 -15.20 -3.30
CA ALA A 89 -10.01 -16.25 -2.82
C ALA A 89 -11.28 -15.66 -2.18
N LEU A 90 -11.18 -14.45 -1.64
CA LEU A 90 -12.24 -13.73 -0.93
C LEU A 90 -13.10 -12.86 -1.86
N ARG A 91 -12.71 -12.71 -3.13
CA ARG A 91 -13.50 -11.97 -4.13
C ARG A 91 -14.63 -12.83 -4.70
N GLY A 92 -15.77 -12.20 -4.96
CA GLY A 92 -16.91 -12.77 -5.67
C GLY A 92 -16.73 -12.71 -7.19
N LYS A 93 -17.74 -13.16 -7.92
CA LYS A 93 -17.73 -13.16 -9.41
C LYS A 93 -17.65 -11.75 -10.03
N GLY A 94 -18.00 -10.72 -9.26
CA GLY A 94 -17.93 -9.32 -9.68
C GLY A 94 -16.62 -8.60 -9.33
N GLY A 95 -15.62 -9.32 -8.81
CA GLY A 95 -14.34 -8.74 -8.37
C GLY A 95 -14.40 -8.06 -7.00
N ALA A 96 -15.58 -7.71 -6.49
CA ALA A 96 -15.75 -7.19 -5.15
C ALA A 96 -15.58 -8.29 -4.08
N VAL A 97 -15.20 -7.89 -2.86
CA VAL A 97 -15.13 -8.77 -1.68
C VAL A 97 -16.49 -9.41 -1.41
N ASP A 98 -16.50 -10.73 -1.23
CA ASP A 98 -17.69 -11.53 -0.92
C ASP A 98 -17.75 -11.82 0.59
N PRO A 99 -18.70 -11.24 1.34
CA PRO A 99 -18.80 -11.42 2.79
C PRO A 99 -18.99 -12.88 3.23
N GLU A 100 -19.66 -13.70 2.43
CA GLU A 100 -19.91 -15.10 2.78
C GLU A 100 -18.63 -15.93 2.64
N LYS A 101 -17.80 -15.64 1.64
CA LYS A 101 -16.47 -16.25 1.52
C LYS A 101 -15.54 -15.82 2.66
N VAL A 102 -15.58 -14.56 3.05
CA VAL A 102 -14.81 -14.06 4.21
C VAL A 102 -15.23 -14.78 5.48
N LYS A 103 -16.53 -14.92 5.75
CA LYS A 103 -17.03 -15.68 6.91
C LYS A 103 -16.59 -17.14 6.88
N ALA A 104 -16.66 -17.80 5.72
CA ALA A 104 -16.22 -19.18 5.57
C ALA A 104 -14.72 -19.35 5.86
N ALA A 105 -13.88 -18.48 5.29
CA ALA A 105 -12.44 -18.49 5.53
C ALA A 105 -12.09 -18.27 7.01
N VAL A 106 -12.79 -17.34 7.68
CA VAL A 106 -12.60 -17.10 9.12
C VAL A 106 -13.05 -18.29 9.96
N ALA A 107 -14.17 -18.94 9.61
CA ALA A 107 -14.64 -20.12 10.32
C ALA A 107 -13.61 -21.25 10.25
N GLU A 108 -13.11 -21.56 9.04
CA GLU A 108 -12.06 -22.56 8.84
C GLU A 108 -10.77 -22.21 9.59
N LEU A 109 -10.34 -20.94 9.52
CA LEU A 109 -9.16 -20.47 10.24
C LEU A 109 -9.30 -20.66 11.76
N LEU A 110 -10.47 -20.36 12.32
CA LEU A 110 -10.73 -20.49 13.75
C LEU A 110 -10.89 -21.94 14.21
N GLU A 111 -11.23 -22.88 13.32
CA GLU A 111 -11.18 -24.30 13.61
C GLU A 111 -9.72 -24.78 13.76
N GLN A 112 -8.83 -24.29 12.89
CA GLN A 112 -7.41 -24.61 12.93
C GLN A 112 -6.67 -23.89 14.07
N ARG A 113 -7.06 -22.64 14.36
CA ARG A 113 -6.41 -21.76 15.35
C ARG A 113 -7.43 -21.14 16.30
N PRO A 114 -7.98 -21.92 17.26
CA PRO A 114 -9.04 -21.43 18.15
C PRO A 114 -8.65 -20.24 19.04
N HIS A 115 -7.36 -20.11 19.35
CA HIS A 115 -6.82 -19.06 20.22
C HIS A 115 -6.72 -17.68 19.53
N TRP A 116 -6.94 -17.59 18.21
CA TRP A 116 -6.98 -16.32 17.46
C TRP A 116 -8.36 -15.65 17.52
N ARG A 117 -9.35 -16.34 18.09
CA ARG A 117 -10.70 -15.80 18.26
C ARG A 117 -10.68 -14.60 19.19
N LYS A 118 -11.45 -13.57 18.82
CA LYS A 118 -11.70 -12.42 19.70
C LYS A 118 -12.44 -12.88 20.96
N HIS A 119 -11.76 -12.85 22.10
CA HIS A 119 -12.39 -13.09 23.39
C HIS A 119 -13.11 -11.82 23.83
N ARG A 120 -14.44 -11.79 23.74
CA ARG A 120 -15.23 -10.76 24.40
C ARG A 120 -15.23 -11.06 25.90
N PRO A 121 -14.63 -10.22 26.75
CA PRO A 121 -14.75 -10.42 28.19
C PRO A 121 -16.24 -10.34 28.57
N PRO A 122 -16.69 -11.12 29.56
CA PRO A 122 -18.05 -10.98 30.05
C PRO A 122 -18.28 -9.52 30.45
N ILE A 123 -19.39 -8.94 29.99
CA ILE A 123 -19.79 -7.59 30.39
C ILE A 123 -19.94 -7.62 31.92
N ALA A 124 -19.02 -6.97 32.62
CA ALA A 124 -19.15 -6.83 34.06
C ALA A 124 -20.44 -6.06 34.35
N PRO A 125 -21.28 -6.50 35.32
CA PRO A 125 -22.46 -5.75 35.68
C PRO A 125 -22.06 -4.33 36.11
N PRO A 126 -22.88 -3.31 35.82
CA PRO A 126 -22.56 -1.94 36.22
C PRO A 126 -22.36 -1.87 37.73
N ALA A 127 -21.44 -1.02 38.18
CA ALA A 127 -21.08 -0.89 39.60
C ALA A 127 -22.29 -0.58 40.51
N SER A 128 -23.39 -0.05 39.95
CA SER A 128 -24.66 0.21 40.65
C SER A 128 -25.48 -1.04 41.00
N LEU A 129 -25.16 -2.21 40.43
CA LEU A 129 -25.76 -3.50 40.77
C LEU A 129 -24.93 -4.33 41.76
N VAL A 130 -23.75 -3.85 42.19
CA VAL A 130 -23.04 -4.39 43.36
C VAL A 130 -23.66 -3.76 44.62
N SER A 131 -24.92 -4.08 44.86
CA SER A 131 -25.63 -3.68 46.07
C SER A 131 -25.39 -4.73 47.15
N GLY A 132 -24.47 -4.45 48.07
CA GLY A 132 -24.48 -4.78 49.51
C GLY A 132 -24.84 -6.18 50.04
N LEU A 133 -25.11 -7.19 49.21
CA LEU A 133 -25.58 -8.50 49.63
C LEU A 133 -24.78 -9.60 48.91
N GLY A 134 -23.59 -9.89 49.42
CA GLY A 134 -22.93 -11.18 49.20
C GLY A 134 -21.51 -11.13 48.63
N ARG A 135 -20.52 -10.77 49.47
CA ARG A 135 -19.23 -11.50 49.58
C ARG A 135 -18.38 -10.99 50.75
N GLU A 136 -18.70 -11.46 51.95
CA GLU A 136 -17.75 -11.49 53.06
C GLU A 136 -16.75 -12.62 52.78
N LEU A 137 -15.77 -12.38 51.91
CA LEU A 137 -14.54 -13.16 51.90
C LEU A 137 -13.52 -12.37 52.69
N GLU A 138 -13.25 -12.88 53.89
CA GLU A 138 -12.30 -12.38 54.87
C GLU A 138 -11.04 -11.77 54.23
N ARG A 139 -11.01 -10.44 54.11
CA ARG A 139 -9.76 -9.69 53.93
C ARG A 139 -9.06 -9.58 55.29
N ARG A 140 -8.63 -10.71 55.87
CA ARG A 140 -7.65 -10.72 56.95
C ARG A 140 -6.25 -10.58 56.37
N THR A 141 -5.95 -9.36 55.91
CA THR A 141 -4.60 -8.75 55.86
C THR A 141 -4.74 -7.36 55.25
N SER A 142 -5.39 -6.48 56.00
CA SER A 142 -5.39 -5.05 55.69
C SER A 142 -3.98 -4.49 55.85
N TRP A 143 -3.53 -3.76 54.84
CA TRP A 143 -2.26 -3.01 54.78
C TRP A 143 -2.09 -2.01 55.95
N LYS A 144 -3.19 -1.69 56.65
CA LYS A 144 -3.18 -0.94 57.91
C LYS A 144 -2.46 -1.69 59.06
N SER A 145 -2.37 -3.02 58.97
CA SER A 145 -1.61 -3.85 59.93
C SER A 145 -0.10 -3.77 59.73
N ALA A 146 0.38 -3.36 58.54
CA ALA A 146 1.81 -3.24 58.28
C ALA A 146 2.40 -1.93 58.85
N PHE A 147 1.62 -0.85 58.92
CA PHE A 147 2.09 0.45 59.44
C PHE A 147 1.74 0.70 60.92
N GLY A 148 0.82 -0.08 61.51
CA GLY A 148 0.44 0.07 62.92
C GLY A 148 1.40 -0.54 63.95
N SER A 149 2.36 -1.38 63.53
CA SER A 149 3.24 -2.12 64.45
C SER A 149 4.51 -1.35 64.87
N ALA A 150 4.70 -0.09 64.44
CA ALA A 150 5.96 0.64 64.68
C ALA A 150 5.88 1.78 65.71
N LEU A 151 4.72 2.07 66.31
CA LEU A 151 4.61 3.07 67.39
C LEU A 151 3.77 2.53 68.56
N GLY A 152 4.46 2.04 69.59
CA GLY A 152 3.83 1.58 70.82
C GLY A 152 4.81 0.82 71.70
N ARG A 153 5.88 1.51 72.09
CA ARG A 153 6.80 1.11 73.16
C ARG A 153 6.34 1.87 74.41
N ASP A 154 5.97 1.15 75.45
CA ASP A 154 6.19 1.46 76.87
C ASP A 154 5.80 0.23 77.71
#